data_AF-A0A091TPS7-F1
#
_entry.id   AF-A0A091TPS7-F1
#
_cell.length_a   1.000
_cell.length_b   1.000
_cell.length_c   1.000
_cell.angle_alpha   90.00
_cell.angle_beta   90.00
_cell.angle_gamma   90.00
#
_symmetry.space_group_name_H-M   'P 1'
#
loop_
_entity.id
_entity.type
_entity.pdbx_description
1 polymer ?
#
loop_
_entity_poly.entity_id
_entity_poly.type
_entity_poly.pdbx_seq_one_letter_code
_entity_poly.pdbx_strand_id
1 'polypeptide(L)' 'VNGTVREELIASKTSEEIAQLATKLAGQSGLDIIRIRKPFHTDNPSIQGQWHPLTNKPSALTVQGPRLQPQ' A
#
# COMPACT_ATOMS: atom_id res chain seq x y z
N VAL A 1 -18.50 10.27 7.70
CA VAL A 1 -17.30 10.25 6.82
C VAL A 1 -16.16 11.02 7.48
N ASN A 2 -14.93 10.92 6.95
CA ASN A 2 -13.67 11.32 7.59
C ASN A 2 -13.45 12.84 7.84
N GLY A 3 -14.44 13.70 7.56
CA GLY A 3 -14.38 15.14 7.87
C GLY A 3 -13.62 16.00 6.86
N THR A 4 -13.07 15.41 5.79
CA THR A 4 -12.38 16.17 4.74
C THR A 4 -13.33 17.08 3.99
N VAL A 5 -12.94 18.35 3.82
CA VAL A 5 -13.67 19.34 3.02
C VAL A 5 -12.86 19.65 1.77
N ARG A 6 -13.52 19.67 0.61
CA ARG A 6 -12.93 20.05 -0.67
C ARG A 6 -13.81 21.08 -1.37
N GLU A 7 -13.24 22.25 -1.62
CA GLU A 7 -13.89 23.32 -2.39
C GLU A 7 -13.43 23.27 -3.84
N GLU A 8 -14.36 23.43 -4.78
CA GLU A 8 -14.09 23.41 -6.22
C GLU A 8 -14.86 24.55 -6.91
N LEU A 9 -14.18 25.32 -7.76
CA LEU A 9 -14.80 26.40 -8.52
C LEU A 9 -15.62 25.83 -9.69
N ILE A 10 -16.85 26.31 -9.84
CA ILE A 10 -17.78 25.90 -10.92
C ILE A 10 -18.12 27.01 -11.92
N ALA A 11 -17.55 28.21 -11.76
CA ALA A 11 -17.81 29.33 -12.66
C ALA A 11 -17.45 28.99 -14.12
N SER A 12 -18.27 29.45 -15.06
CA SER A 12 -18.11 29.24 -16.51
C SER A 12 -18.05 27.79 -16.98
N LYS A 13 -18.61 26.84 -16.21
CA LYS A 13 -18.75 25.43 -16.61
C LYS A 13 -20.13 25.14 -17.17
N THR A 14 -20.21 24.19 -18.11
CA THR A 14 -21.51 23.69 -18.59
C THR A 14 -22.18 22.77 -17.58
N SER A 15 -23.46 22.48 -17.77
CA SER A 15 -24.20 21.50 -16.97
C SER A 15 -23.54 20.13 -16.98
N GLU A 16 -23.03 19.70 -18.13
CA GLU A 16 -22.39 18.39 -18.31
C GLU A 16 -21.06 18.32 -17.54
N GLU A 17 -20.26 19.39 -17.59
CA GLU A 17 -19.00 19.48 -16.85
C GLU A 17 -19.24 19.50 -15.32
N ILE A 18 -20.29 20.18 -14.87
CA ILE A 18 -20.69 20.19 -13.46
C ILE A 18 -21.17 18.80 -13.03
N ALA A 19 -21.97 18.12 -13.87
CA ALA A 19 -22.43 16.76 -13.59
C ALA A 19 -21.26 15.76 -13.51
N GLN A 20 -20.28 15.88 -14.41
CA GLN A 20 -19.05 15.09 -14.37
C GLN A 20 -18.22 15.36 -13.11
N LEU A 21 -18.09 16.64 -12.73
CA LEU A 21 -17.38 17.03 -11.50
C LEU A 21 -18.07 16.46 -10.25
N ALA A 22 -19.39 16.60 -10.14
CA ALA A 22 -20.17 16.08 -9.03
C ALA A 22 -20.04 14.55 -8.93
N THR A 23 -20.13 13.85 -10.08
CA THR A 23 -19.93 12.40 -10.15
C THR A 23 -18.54 11.99 -9.67
N LYS A 24 -17.49 12.72 -10.10
CA LYS A 24 -16.12 12.49 -9.65
C LYS A 24 -15.97 12.69 -8.14
N LEU A 25 -16.53 13.77 -7.58
CA LEU A 25 -16.43 14.06 -6.14
C LEU A 25 -17.18 13.01 -5.30
N ALA A 26 -18.35 12.57 -5.74
CA ALA A 26 -19.12 11.53 -5.07
C ALA A 26 -18.42 10.15 -5.11
N GLY A 27 -17.65 9.88 -6.16
CA GLY A 27 -16.84 8.66 -6.28
C GLY A 27 -15.57 8.63 -5.43
N GLN A 28 -15.19 9.74 -4.77
CA GLN A 28 -13.99 9.84 -3.94
C GLN A 28 -14.30 9.62 -2.45
N SER A 29 -13.34 9.06 -1.72
CA SER A 29 -13.49 8.72 -0.30
C SER A 29 -13.19 9.88 0.66
N GLY A 30 -12.64 10.99 0.17
CA GLY A 30 -12.16 12.10 1.00
C GLY A 30 -10.73 11.93 1.51
N LEU A 31 -9.96 10.94 1.03
CA LEU A 31 -8.51 10.90 1.26
C LEU A 31 -7.80 12.02 0.45
N ASP A 32 -6.71 12.55 1.00
CA ASP A 32 -5.95 13.61 0.37
C ASP A 32 -5.42 13.20 -1.01
N ILE A 33 -5.53 14.13 -1.97
CA ILE A 33 -4.98 13.96 -3.32
C ILE A 33 -3.51 14.35 -3.29
N ILE A 34 -2.69 13.40 -2.86
CA ILE A 34 -1.23 13.49 -2.79
C ILE A 34 -0.61 12.25 -3.43
N ARG A 35 0.72 12.21 -3.53
CA ARG A 35 1.43 11.06 -4.11
C ARG A 35 1.18 9.78 -3.30
N ILE A 36 0.51 8.81 -3.90
CA ILE A 36 0.36 7.45 -3.38
C ILE A 36 1.70 6.72 -3.56
N ARG A 37 2.29 6.23 -2.47
CA ARG A 37 3.60 5.55 -2.51
C ARG A 37 3.54 4.15 -3.11
N LYS A 38 2.49 3.39 -2.79
CA LYS A 38 2.25 2.03 -3.29
C LYS A 38 0.76 1.94 -3.65
N PRO A 39 0.40 1.47 -4.86
CA PRO A 39 -1.00 1.37 -5.28
C PRO A 39 -1.71 0.13 -4.70
N PHE A 40 -1.06 -0.60 -3.78
CA PHE A 40 -1.60 -1.75 -3.09
C PHE A 40 -1.32 -1.62 -1.59
N HIS A 41 -2.22 -2.18 -0.79
CA HIS A 41 -2.09 -2.31 0.65
C HIS A 41 -2.60 -3.68 1.07
N THR A 42 -1.90 -4.31 2.01
CA THR A 42 -2.31 -5.54 2.68
C THR A 42 -1.75 -5.51 4.10
N ASP A 43 -2.60 -5.83 5.07
CA ASP A 43 -2.19 -5.97 6.46
C ASP A 43 -1.44 -7.30 6.70
N ASN A 44 -1.62 -8.28 5.81
CA ASN A 44 -1.02 -9.61 5.92
C ASN A 44 -0.25 -9.96 4.62
N PRO A 45 0.98 -9.45 4.45
CA PRO A 45 1.74 -9.59 3.21
C PRO A 45 2.32 -10.99 2.96
N SER A 46 2.42 -11.85 3.98
CA SER A 46 2.94 -13.22 3.83
C SER A 46 1.93 -14.26 4.31
N ILE A 47 1.89 -15.39 3.61
CA ILE A 47 1.02 -16.54 3.91
C ILE A 47 1.83 -17.71 4.51
N GLN A 48 3.07 -17.93 4.06
CA GLN A 48 3.90 -19.10 4.43
C GLN A 48 5.10 -18.74 5.32
N GLY A 49 5.10 -17.53 5.88
CA GLY A 49 6.21 -16.99 6.66
C GLY A 49 7.01 -15.97 5.87
N GLN A 50 7.45 -14.91 6.55
CA GLN A 50 8.30 -13.90 5.94
C GLN A 50 9.70 -14.49 5.73
N TRP A 51 10.29 -14.22 4.57
CA TRP A 51 11.67 -14.61 4.31
C TRP A 51 12.60 -13.98 5.35
N HIS A 52 13.49 -14.81 5.89
CA HIS A 52 14.64 -14.40 6.69
C HIS A 52 15.91 -15.09 6.15
N PRO A 53 17.12 -14.59 6.48
CA PRO A 53 18.38 -15.11 5.92
C PRO A 53 18.63 -16.62 6.11
N LEU A 54 17.95 -17.27 7.05
CA LEU A 54 18.10 -18.69 7.37
C LEU A 54 16.99 -19.58 6.78
N THR A 55 16.00 -19.03 6.07
CA THR A 55 14.81 -19.77 5.56
C THR A 55 15.20 -21.04 4.80
N ASN A 56 16.26 -20.96 4.00
CA ASN A 56 16.75 -22.05 3.15
C ASN A 56 18.14 -22.54 3.58
N LYS A 57 18.51 -22.43 4.87
CA LYS A 57 19.79 -22.93 5.38
C LYS A 57 19.59 -24.19 6.21
N PRO A 58 20.44 -25.23 6.03
CA PRO A 58 20.47 -26.38 6.91
C PRO A 58 20.72 -25.95 8.36
N SER A 59 19.99 -26.55 9.30
CA SER A 59 20.07 -26.21 10.73
C SER A 59 21.48 -26.41 11.31
N ALA A 60 22.24 -27.40 10.81
CA ALA A 60 23.60 -27.70 11.27
C ALA A 60 24.55 -26.48 11.19
N LEU A 61 24.45 -25.67 10.12
CA LEU A 61 25.29 -24.48 9.92
C LEU A 61 24.94 -23.35 10.90
N THR A 62 23.69 -23.30 11.35
CA THR A 62 23.20 -22.28 12.29
C THR A 62 23.59 -22.62 13.73
N VAL A 63 23.58 -23.91 14.10
CA VAL A 63 23.83 -24.38 15.48
C VAL A 63 25.33 -24.49 15.78
N GLN A 64 26.14 -25.00 14.84
CA GLN A 64 27.55 -25.33 15.10
C GLN A 64 28.52 -24.19 14.74
N GLY A 65 28.06 -23.18 13.99
CA GLY A 65 28.90 -22.10 13.50
C GLY A 65 29.89 -22.53 12.41
N PRO A 66 30.68 -21.60 11.85
CA PRO A 66 31.48 -21.85 10.65
C PRO A 66 32.72 -22.74 10.84
N ARG A 67 33.07 -23.14 12.08
CA ARG A 67 34.23 -23.99 12.36
C ARG A 67 33.80 -25.42 12.69
N LEU A 68 33.29 -26.14 11.69
CA LEU A 68 33.23 -27.59 11.76
C LEU A 68 34.57 -28.16 11.29
N GLN A 69 35.26 -28.86 12.18
CA GLN A 69 36.36 -29.74 11.76
C GLN A 69 35.75 -30.95 11.04
N PRO A 70 36.29 -31.37 9.89
CA PRO A 70 35.84 -32.58 9.23
C PRO A 70 36.13 -33.79 10.13
N GLN A 71 35.15 -34.68 10.29
CA GLN A 71 35.38 -36.04 10.77
C GLN A 71 35.89 -36.93 9.63
#